data_AF-A0A914RPJ5-F1
#
_entry.id   AF-A0A914RPJ5-F1
#
_cell.length_a   1.000
_cell.length_b   1.000
_cell.length_c   1.000
_cell.angle_alpha   90.00
_cell.angle_beta   90.00
_cell.angle_gamma   90.00
#
_symmetry.space_group_name_H-M   'P 1'
#
loop_
_entity.id
_entity.type
_entity.pdbx_description
1 polymer ?
#
loop_
_entity_poly.entity_id
_entity_poly.type
_entity_poly.pdbx_seq_one_letter_code
_entity_poly.pdbx_strand_id
1 'polypeptide(L)'
;MSSRSGPRAAGTDGTDFRHRQRVAAHYQYRYLHISLKLQTFTLMGICEFLVRELGVKWTFYSSLDLPSAYPWEYIWSLSFLPVVFALSSFQRNKVSLLRMHYYSQFLVGILPCAIGMGGQLPELFDYLSDMEHSQTPTFKGTFPMVIIWYIFFLVALQIHGFAMYFSYHLTASWQPPKKRD
;
A
#
# COMPACT_ATOMS: atom_id res chain seq x y z
N MET A 1 13.99 -20.25 -27.67
CA MET A 1 14.10 -21.57 -28.31
C MET A 1 13.53 -22.62 -27.35
N SER A 2 12.22 -22.89 -27.44
CA SER A 2 11.71 -24.19 -27.00
C SER A 2 12.05 -25.18 -28.10
N SER A 3 12.57 -26.35 -27.76
CA SER A 3 12.89 -27.38 -28.74
C SER A 3 11.61 -27.78 -29.48
N ARG A 4 11.60 -27.53 -30.78
CA ARG A 4 10.44 -27.76 -31.68
C ARG A 4 10.18 -29.26 -31.94
N SER A 5 11.01 -30.13 -31.36
CA SER A 5 11.09 -31.58 -31.58
C SER A 5 11.32 -32.40 -30.29
N GLY A 6 11.09 -31.83 -29.10
CA GLY A 6 11.07 -32.62 -27.86
C GLY A 6 9.82 -33.51 -27.78
N PRO A 7 9.87 -34.68 -27.12
CA PRO A 7 8.71 -35.56 -27.01
C PRO A 7 7.53 -34.78 -26.42
N ARG A 8 6.42 -34.68 -27.15
CA ARG A 8 5.17 -34.22 -26.53
C ARG A 8 4.76 -35.27 -25.51
N ALA A 9 4.42 -34.86 -24.30
CA ALA A 9 3.88 -35.76 -23.30
C ALA A 9 2.66 -36.49 -23.90
N ALA A 10 2.83 -37.77 -24.21
CA ALA A 10 1.72 -38.70 -24.38
C ALA A 10 0.90 -38.64 -23.09
N GLY A 11 -0.43 -38.72 -23.22
CA GLY A 11 -1.40 -38.48 -22.15
C GLY A 11 -0.86 -38.76 -20.75
N THR A 12 -0.78 -37.71 -19.93
CA THR A 12 -0.24 -37.80 -18.58
C THR A 12 -1.10 -38.75 -17.75
N ASP A 13 -0.47 -39.76 -17.16
CA ASP A 13 -1.01 -40.76 -16.22
C ASP A 13 -1.62 -40.19 -14.91
N GLY A 14 -1.85 -38.87 -14.86
CA GLY A 14 -2.35 -38.17 -13.67
C GLY A 14 -1.31 -37.93 -12.58
N THR A 15 -0.07 -38.43 -12.71
CA THR A 15 0.98 -38.25 -11.69
C THR A 15 1.62 -36.85 -11.71
N ASP A 16 1.38 -36.08 -12.78
CA ASP A 16 1.88 -34.70 -12.94
C ASP A 16 1.07 -33.65 -12.16
N PHE A 17 0.08 -34.07 -11.36
CA PHE A 17 -0.75 -33.19 -10.55
C PHE A 17 0.08 -32.26 -9.65
N ARG A 18 1.20 -32.75 -9.09
CA ARG A 18 2.10 -31.94 -8.26
C ARG A 18 2.76 -30.82 -9.05
N HIS A 19 3.11 -31.06 -10.31
CA HIS A 19 3.67 -30.06 -11.20
C HIS A 19 2.60 -29.04 -11.64
N ARG A 20 1.41 -29.53 -12.03
CA ARG A 20 0.28 -28.67 -12.44
C ARG A 20 -0.29 -27.82 -11.31
N GLN A 21 -0.39 -28.36 -10.09
CA GLN A 21 -0.83 -27.60 -8.90
C GLN A 21 0.16 -26.51 -8.54
N ARG A 22 1.48 -26.76 -8.69
CA ARG A 22 2.51 -25.73 -8.54
C ARG A 22 2.30 -24.57 -9.50
N VAL A 23 1.98 -24.88 -10.76
CA VAL A 23 1.72 -23.86 -11.79
C VAL A 23 0.40 -23.12 -11.53
N ALA A 24 -0.67 -23.83 -11.15
CA ALA A 24 -1.99 -23.23 -10.89
C ALA A 24 -2.03 -22.32 -9.66
N ALA A 25 -1.25 -22.63 -8.61
CA ALA A 25 -1.14 -21.80 -7.41
C ALA A 25 -0.60 -20.39 -7.71
N HIS A 26 0.21 -20.23 -8.77
CA HIS A 26 0.75 -18.93 -9.19
C HIS A 26 -0.28 -17.96 -9.80
N TYR A 27 -1.53 -18.38 -10.06
CA TYR A 27 -2.52 -17.57 -10.80
C TYR A 27 -3.69 -17.00 -9.97
N GLN A 28 -3.72 -17.16 -8.64
CA GLN A 28 -4.80 -16.56 -7.84
C GLN A 28 -4.52 -15.09 -7.45
N TYR A 29 -4.79 -14.20 -8.40
CA TYR A 29 -4.67 -12.73 -8.34
C TYR A 29 -5.71 -12.00 -7.45
N ARG A 30 -6.23 -12.63 -6.39
CA ARG A 30 -7.31 -12.03 -5.57
C ARG A 30 -6.82 -10.88 -4.65
N TYR A 31 -5.58 -10.94 -4.17
CA TYR A 31 -5.05 -9.97 -3.19
C TYR A 31 -4.86 -8.56 -3.76
N LEU A 32 -4.49 -8.46 -5.04
CA LEU A 32 -4.22 -7.19 -5.71
C LEU A 32 -5.47 -6.31 -5.84
N HIS A 33 -6.63 -6.94 -6.09
CA HIS A 33 -7.91 -6.25 -6.18
C HIS A 33 -8.39 -5.69 -4.83
N ILE A 34 -8.01 -6.33 -3.71
CA ILE A 34 -8.35 -5.86 -2.36
C ILE A 34 -7.46 -4.68 -1.97
N SER A 35 -6.15 -4.76 -2.24
CA SER A 35 -5.20 -3.67 -2.00
C SER A 35 -5.60 -2.39 -2.76
N LEU A 36 -5.98 -2.52 -4.04
CA LEU A 36 -6.42 -1.40 -4.87
C LEU A 36 -7.68 -0.71 -4.35
N LYS A 37 -8.64 -1.48 -3.83
CA LYS A 37 -9.88 -0.93 -3.27
C LYS A 37 -9.64 -0.20 -1.95
N LEU A 38 -8.76 -0.71 -1.08
CA LEU A 38 -8.42 -0.04 0.19
C LEU A 38 -7.56 1.22 -0.01
N GLN A 39 -6.76 1.29 -1.08
CA GLN A 39 -5.94 2.48 -1.37
C GLN A 39 -6.78 3.73 -1.71
N THR A 40 -8.10 3.61 -1.93
CA THR A 40 -8.99 4.75 -2.20
C THR A 40 -9.02 5.81 -1.08
N PHE A 41 -8.55 5.51 0.13
CA PHE A 41 -8.34 6.52 1.19
C PHE A 41 -7.21 7.53 0.91
N THR A 42 -6.26 7.23 0.00
CA THR A 42 -5.19 8.18 -0.41
C THR A 42 -5.71 9.41 -1.15
N LEU A 43 -6.98 9.39 -1.59
CA LEU A 43 -7.62 10.50 -2.28
C LEU A 43 -7.82 11.75 -1.40
N MET A 44 -7.78 11.65 -0.07
CA MET A 44 -8.03 12.82 0.80
C MET A 44 -6.98 13.93 0.67
N GLY A 45 -5.68 13.60 0.58
CA GLY A 45 -4.63 14.61 0.40
C GLY A 45 -4.66 15.26 -0.99
N ILE A 46 -5.06 14.50 -2.02
CA ILE A 46 -5.28 15.03 -3.37
C ILE A 46 -6.52 15.94 -3.38
N CYS A 47 -7.60 15.54 -2.69
CA CYS A 47 -8.80 16.37 -2.54
C CYS A 47 -8.51 17.71 -1.87
N GLU A 48 -7.65 17.77 -0.84
CA GLU A 48 -7.25 19.03 -0.21
C GLU A 48 -6.54 19.97 -1.19
N PHE A 49 -5.54 19.46 -1.91
CA PHE A 49 -4.82 20.25 -2.91
C PHE A 49 -5.77 20.80 -3.99
N LEU A 50 -6.69 19.96 -4.49
CA LEU A 50 -7.70 20.39 -5.47
C LEU A 50 -8.63 21.48 -4.94
N VAL A 51 -9.09 21.38 -3.69
CA VAL A 51 -10.04 22.33 -3.11
C VAL A 51 -9.36 23.64 -2.72
N ARG A 52 -8.18 23.58 -2.07
CA ARG A 52 -7.49 24.76 -1.52
C ARG A 52 -6.64 25.50 -2.55
N GLU A 53 -5.85 24.79 -3.34
CA GLU A 53 -4.92 25.41 -4.29
C GLU A 53 -5.54 25.67 -5.67
N LEU A 54 -6.40 24.75 -6.14
CA LEU A 54 -7.06 24.87 -7.45
C LEU A 54 -8.49 25.44 -7.37
N GLY A 55 -8.99 25.74 -6.17
CA GLY A 55 -10.29 26.38 -5.95
C GLY A 55 -11.49 25.51 -6.35
N VAL A 56 -11.33 24.18 -6.41
CA VAL A 56 -12.42 23.26 -6.76
C VAL A 56 -13.46 23.25 -5.63
N LYS A 57 -14.71 23.61 -5.96
CA LYS A 57 -15.81 23.60 -4.97
C LYS A 57 -16.36 22.19 -4.77
N TRP A 58 -15.88 21.50 -3.74
CA TRP A 58 -16.39 20.20 -3.33
C TRP A 58 -17.15 20.29 -2.00
N THR A 59 -18.48 20.26 -2.07
CA THR A 59 -19.39 20.43 -0.92
C THR A 59 -19.16 19.42 0.21
N PHE A 60 -18.96 18.14 -0.11
CA PHE A 60 -18.64 17.10 0.88
C PHE A 60 -17.32 17.39 1.62
N TYR A 61 -16.24 17.73 0.91
CA TYR A 61 -14.96 18.05 1.55
C TYR A 61 -15.09 19.31 2.43
N SER A 62 -15.73 20.36 1.92
CA SER A 62 -15.97 21.58 2.70
C SER A 62 -16.83 21.34 3.95
N SER A 63 -17.73 20.35 3.92
CA SER A 63 -18.56 19.98 5.10
C SER A 63 -17.81 19.18 6.16
N LEU A 64 -16.65 18.60 5.84
CA LEU A 64 -15.84 17.86 6.80
C LEU A 64 -15.04 18.79 7.73
N ASP A 65 -14.82 20.05 7.31
CA ASP A 65 -14.11 21.08 8.07
C ASP A 65 -12.79 20.57 8.69
N LEU A 66 -11.99 19.91 7.86
CA LEU A 66 -10.73 19.29 8.29
C LEU A 66 -9.64 20.34 8.47
N PRO A 67 -8.74 20.15 9.46
CA PRO A 67 -7.53 20.95 9.57
C PRO A 67 -6.68 20.82 8.31
N SER A 68 -5.76 21.76 8.08
CA SER A 68 -4.81 21.65 6.97
C SER A 68 -3.96 20.39 7.12
N ALA A 69 -3.79 19.65 6.04
CA ALA A 69 -2.95 18.46 6.04
C ALA A 69 -1.50 18.79 6.44
N TYR A 70 -0.91 17.87 7.21
CA TYR A 70 0.51 17.92 7.54
C TYR A 70 1.38 17.60 6.32
N PRO A 71 2.64 18.08 6.27
CA PRO A 71 3.57 17.79 5.16
C PRO A 71 3.70 16.30 4.81
N TRP A 72 3.67 15.41 5.81
CA TRP A 72 3.78 13.97 5.59
C TRP A 72 2.53 13.38 4.91
N GLU A 73 1.36 13.97 5.08
CA GLU A 73 0.11 13.51 4.43
C GLU A 73 0.17 13.72 2.93
N TYR A 74 0.72 14.85 2.46
CA TYR A 74 0.91 15.11 1.04
C TYR A 74 1.82 14.07 0.40
N ILE A 75 2.94 13.72 1.05
CA ILE A 75 3.84 12.68 0.56
C ILE A 75 3.14 11.31 0.58
N TRP A 76 2.41 11.01 1.66
CA TRP A 76 1.67 9.76 1.80
C TRP A 76 0.56 9.59 0.76
N SER A 77 -0.06 10.69 0.32
CA SER A 77 -1.08 10.69 -0.74
C SER A 77 -0.55 10.14 -2.08
N LEU A 78 0.77 10.18 -2.30
CA LEU A 78 1.42 9.60 -3.48
C LEU A 78 1.55 8.07 -3.41
N SER A 79 1.09 7.41 -2.35
CA SER A 79 1.19 5.96 -2.17
C SER A 79 0.33 5.12 -3.12
N PHE A 80 -0.44 5.75 -4.01
CA PHE A 80 -1.01 5.08 -5.18
C PHE A 80 0.03 4.75 -6.27
N LEU A 81 1.13 5.52 -6.37
CA LEU A 81 2.18 5.31 -7.39
C LEU A 81 2.85 3.92 -7.30
N PRO A 82 3.26 3.43 -6.12
CA PRO A 82 3.73 2.05 -5.97
C PRO A 82 2.76 1.02 -6.58
N VAL A 83 1.44 1.21 -6.40
CA VAL A 83 0.44 0.26 -6.90
C VAL A 83 0.44 0.21 -8.43
N VAL A 84 0.69 1.33 -9.11
CA VAL A 84 0.85 1.36 -10.57
C VAL A 84 2.05 0.50 -11.00
N PHE A 85 3.17 0.56 -10.28
CA PHE A 85 4.33 -0.31 -10.54
C PHE A 85 4.00 -1.79 -10.30
N ALA A 86 3.29 -2.10 -9.21
CA ALA A 86 2.83 -3.46 -8.93
C ALA A 86 1.97 -4.00 -10.07
N LEU A 87 0.92 -3.27 -10.46
CA LEU A 87 0.02 -3.66 -11.56
C LEU A 87 0.76 -3.89 -12.88
N SER A 88 1.64 -2.95 -13.23
CA SER A 88 2.43 -3.00 -14.46
C SER A 88 3.44 -4.16 -14.47
N SER A 89 3.82 -4.66 -13.30
CA SER A 89 4.75 -5.78 -13.18
C SER A 89 4.14 -7.13 -13.60
N PHE A 90 2.84 -7.32 -13.39
CA PHE A 90 2.18 -8.63 -13.56
C PHE A 90 2.01 -9.06 -15.01
N GLN A 91 1.90 -8.12 -15.96
CA GLN A 91 1.67 -8.46 -17.38
C GLN A 91 2.79 -9.32 -17.98
N ARG A 92 4.04 -9.14 -17.51
CA ARG A 92 5.21 -9.86 -18.03
C ARG A 92 6.15 -10.32 -16.92
N ASN A 93 5.63 -10.48 -15.70
CA ASN A 93 6.41 -10.80 -14.51
C ASN A 93 7.70 -9.97 -14.39
N LYS A 94 7.60 -8.65 -14.57
CA LYS A 94 8.76 -7.74 -14.61
C LYS A 94 9.28 -7.50 -13.19
N VAL A 95 10.35 -8.21 -12.83
CA VAL A 95 11.01 -8.10 -11.53
C VAL A 95 11.50 -6.67 -11.23
N SER A 96 11.93 -5.92 -12.24
CA SER A 96 12.35 -4.52 -12.06
C SER A 96 11.22 -3.64 -11.52
N LEU A 97 10.00 -3.81 -12.03
CA LEU A 97 8.83 -3.06 -11.58
C LEU A 97 8.39 -3.47 -10.17
N LEU A 98 8.54 -4.75 -9.80
CA LEU A 98 8.30 -5.17 -8.40
C LEU A 98 9.33 -4.56 -7.43
N ARG A 99 10.58 -4.41 -7.84
CA ARG A 99 11.58 -3.69 -7.05
C ARG A 99 11.22 -2.22 -6.91
N MET A 100 10.81 -1.57 -8.00
CA MET A 100 10.32 -0.19 -7.94
C MET A 100 9.10 -0.07 -7.01
N HIS A 101 8.13 -0.99 -7.10
CA HIS A 101 7.02 -1.06 -6.16
C HIS A 101 7.50 -1.18 -4.72
N TYR A 102 8.41 -2.12 -4.41
CA TYR A 102 8.93 -2.32 -3.05
C TYR A 102 9.58 -1.04 -2.48
N TYR A 103 10.50 -0.42 -3.21
CA TYR A 103 11.20 0.77 -2.73
C TYR A 103 10.31 2.02 -2.68
N SER A 104 9.43 2.20 -3.67
CA SER A 104 8.46 3.30 -3.62
C SER A 104 7.47 3.12 -2.48
N GLN A 105 7.00 1.90 -2.19
CA GLN A 105 6.12 1.61 -1.05
C GLN A 105 6.77 1.99 0.29
N PHE A 106 8.08 1.76 0.41
CA PHE A 106 8.83 2.22 1.58
C PHE A 106 8.88 3.76 1.64
N LEU A 107 9.25 4.42 0.55
CA LEU A 107 9.49 5.87 0.50
C LEU A 107 8.22 6.72 0.64
N VAL A 108 7.11 6.33 0.01
CA VAL A 108 5.87 7.10 0.02
C VAL A 108 4.75 6.47 0.86
N GLY A 109 4.96 5.26 1.38
CA GLY A 109 4.01 4.58 2.28
C GLY A 109 4.51 4.53 3.72
N ILE A 110 5.57 3.75 3.96
CA ILE A 110 6.09 3.51 5.32
C ILE A 110 6.72 4.77 5.93
N LEU A 111 7.61 5.44 5.19
CA LEU A 111 8.40 6.55 5.71
C LEU A 111 7.54 7.77 6.12
N PRO A 112 6.56 8.23 5.33
CA PRO A 112 5.67 9.32 5.75
C PRO A 112 4.83 8.94 6.97
N CYS A 113 4.34 7.70 7.07
CA CYS A 113 3.65 7.23 8.26
C CYS A 113 4.56 7.22 9.49
N ALA A 114 5.83 6.83 9.36
CA ALA A 114 6.78 6.85 10.46
C ALA A 114 7.09 8.28 10.93
N ILE A 115 7.24 9.22 10.00
CA ILE A 115 7.44 10.65 10.31
C ILE A 115 6.19 11.23 10.98
N GLY A 116 4.99 10.97 10.43
CA GLY A 116 3.72 11.42 11.00
C GLY A 116 3.50 10.86 12.41
N MET A 117 3.71 9.55 12.59
CA MET A 117 3.62 8.90 13.89
C MET A 117 4.59 9.49 14.90
N GLY A 118 5.85 9.74 14.51
CA GLY A 118 6.84 10.36 15.38
C GLY A 118 6.50 11.81 15.75
N GLY A 119 6.00 12.58 14.78
CA GLY A 119 5.61 13.98 14.99
C GLY A 119 4.37 14.17 15.86
N GLN A 120 3.48 13.17 15.88
CA GLN A 120 2.25 13.17 16.67
C GLN A 120 2.42 12.59 18.08
N LEU A 121 3.61 12.07 18.43
CA LEU A 121 3.87 11.51 19.76
C LEU A 121 3.63 12.50 20.91
N PRO A 122 4.11 13.76 20.85
CA PRO A 122 3.90 14.70 21.95
C PRO A 122 2.42 14.98 22.22
N GLU A 123 1.63 15.14 21.15
CA GLU A 123 0.19 15.35 21.22
C GLU A 123 -0.53 14.12 21.78
N LEU A 124 -0.10 12.91 21.40
CA LEU A 124 -0.64 11.68 21.97
C LEU A 124 -0.34 11.57 23.46
N PHE A 125 0.88 11.88 23.88
CA PHE A 125 1.26 11.85 25.29
C PHE A 125 0.51 12.92 26.10
N ASP A 126 0.34 14.12 25.56
CA ASP A 126 -0.47 15.18 26.17
C ASP A 126 -1.91 14.70 26.39
N TYR A 127 -2.55 14.19 25.33
CA TYR A 127 -3.91 13.66 25.39
C TYR A 127 -4.08 12.50 26.37
N LEU A 128 -3.15 11.54 26.39
CA LEU A 128 -3.23 10.39 27.28
C LEU A 128 -2.94 10.73 28.74
N SER A 129 -2.18 11.80 29.00
CA SER A 129 -1.82 12.22 30.36
C SER A 129 -2.90 13.09 30.99
N ASP A 130 -3.54 13.97 30.22
CA ASP A 130 -4.62 14.84 30.68
C ASP A 130 -5.72 14.97 29.61
N MET A 131 -6.62 13.98 29.57
CA MET A 131 -7.70 13.94 28.58
C MET A 131 -8.68 15.11 28.68
N GLU A 132 -8.81 15.72 29.86
CA GLU A 132 -9.82 16.76 30.14
C GLU A 132 -9.31 18.16 29.73
N HIS A 133 -8.00 18.42 29.88
CA HIS A 133 -7.41 19.73 29.57
C HIS A 133 -6.49 19.74 28.35
N SER A 134 -6.30 18.59 27.69
CA SER A 134 -5.46 18.50 26.49
C SER A 134 -5.92 19.48 25.39
N GLN A 135 -4.95 20.10 24.74
CA GLN A 135 -5.17 21.04 23.63
C GLN A 135 -5.25 20.33 22.27
N THR A 136 -5.44 19.01 22.28
CA THR A 136 -5.55 18.19 21.08
C THR A 136 -6.75 18.62 20.22
N PRO A 137 -6.56 18.95 18.93
CA PRO A 137 -7.65 19.23 18.01
C PRO A 137 -8.66 18.07 17.97
N THR A 138 -9.94 18.41 17.83
CA THR A 138 -11.01 17.41 17.75
C THR A 138 -11.67 17.41 16.38
N PHE A 139 -11.94 16.23 15.85
CA PHE A 139 -12.81 16.04 14.71
C PHE A 139 -14.25 16.34 15.12
N LYS A 140 -14.85 17.34 14.47
CA LYS A 140 -16.22 17.83 14.74
C LYS A 140 -16.50 18.12 16.22
N GLY A 141 -15.49 18.62 16.96
CA GLY A 141 -15.67 18.99 18.37
C GLY A 141 -15.82 17.82 19.35
N THR A 142 -15.68 16.57 18.89
CA THR A 142 -16.06 15.40 19.70
C THR A 142 -14.97 14.34 19.83
N PHE A 143 -14.26 14.04 18.74
CA PHE A 143 -13.29 12.93 18.75
C PHE A 143 -11.86 13.46 18.59
N PRO A 144 -10.91 13.11 19.46
CA PRO A 144 -9.53 13.60 19.38
C PRO A 144 -8.86 13.18 18.08
N MET A 145 -8.34 14.16 17.34
CA MET A 145 -7.74 13.95 16.02
C MET A 145 -6.51 13.03 16.10
N VAL A 146 -5.69 13.17 17.15
CA VAL A 146 -4.52 12.33 17.38
C VAL A 146 -4.88 10.83 17.43
N ILE A 147 -6.02 10.46 18.03
CA ILE A 147 -6.45 9.06 18.08
C ILE A 147 -6.85 8.56 16.69
N ILE A 148 -7.53 9.39 15.89
CA ILE A 148 -7.83 9.06 14.48
C ILE A 148 -6.54 8.80 13.72
N TRP A 149 -5.52 9.65 13.91
CA TRP A 149 -4.23 9.49 13.25
C TRP A 149 -3.51 8.20 13.64
N TYR A 150 -3.51 7.82 14.91
CA TYR A 150 -2.88 6.56 15.33
C TYR A 150 -3.62 5.31 14.84
N ILE A 151 -4.95 5.34 14.77
CA ILE A 151 -5.73 4.29 14.11
C ILE A 151 -5.36 4.21 12.62
N PHE A 152 -5.28 5.36 11.96
CA PHE A 152 -4.85 5.46 10.57
C PHE A 152 -3.44 4.89 10.35
N PHE A 153 -2.45 5.27 11.17
CA PHE A 153 -1.08 4.77 11.06
C PHE A 153 -1.02 3.26 11.22
N LEU A 154 -1.76 2.70 12.19
CA LEU A 154 -1.82 1.25 12.41
C LEU A 154 -2.31 0.53 11.16
N VAL A 155 -3.41 0.99 10.55
CA VAL A 155 -3.97 0.39 9.34
C VAL A 155 -3.05 0.61 8.13
N ALA A 156 -2.53 1.82 7.94
CA ALA A 156 -1.67 2.16 6.82
C ALA A 156 -0.37 1.36 6.84
N LEU A 157 0.31 1.27 7.99
CA LEU A 157 1.54 0.50 8.15
C LEU A 157 1.31 -1.00 7.90
N GLN A 158 0.17 -1.55 8.33
CA GLN A 158 -0.19 -2.94 8.01
C GLN A 158 -0.35 -3.16 6.50
N ILE A 159 -1.11 -2.29 5.82
CA ILE A 159 -1.33 -2.38 4.37
C ILE A 159 0.01 -2.27 3.61
N HIS A 160 0.83 -1.27 3.93
CA HIS A 160 2.12 -1.07 3.27
C HIS A 160 3.10 -2.20 3.60
N GLY A 161 3.15 -2.64 4.85
CA GLY A 161 4.00 -3.74 5.31
C GLY A 161 3.66 -5.06 4.61
N PHE A 162 2.38 -5.41 4.51
CA PHE A 162 1.96 -6.59 3.76
C PHE A 162 2.24 -6.46 2.26
N ALA A 163 2.01 -5.30 1.66
CA ALA A 163 2.34 -5.07 0.24
C ALA A 163 3.84 -5.28 -0.04
N MET A 164 4.71 -4.78 0.84
CA MET A 164 6.16 -4.99 0.75
C MET A 164 6.53 -6.47 0.94
N TYR A 165 5.95 -7.13 1.95
CA TYR A 165 6.15 -8.56 2.22
C TYR A 165 5.81 -9.41 0.99
N PHE A 166 4.62 -9.22 0.41
CA PHE A 166 4.21 -9.95 -0.78
C PHE A 166 5.11 -9.65 -1.98
N SER A 167 5.53 -8.39 -2.15
CA SER A 167 6.42 -8.00 -3.25
C SER A 167 7.79 -8.64 -3.15
N TYR A 168 8.33 -8.74 -1.93
CA TYR A 168 9.59 -9.44 -1.66
C TYR A 168 9.48 -10.92 -2.07
N HIS A 169 8.45 -11.62 -1.60
CA HIS A 169 8.25 -13.04 -1.92
C HIS A 169 7.96 -13.28 -3.41
N LEU A 170 7.22 -12.36 -4.04
CA LEU A 170 6.92 -12.44 -5.47
C LEU A 170 8.17 -12.20 -6.32
N THR A 171 9.01 -11.24 -5.93
CA THR A 171 10.32 -10.99 -6.55
C THR A 171 11.19 -12.24 -6.50
N ALA A 172 11.26 -12.90 -5.34
CA ALA A 172 12.01 -14.15 -5.18
C ALA A 172 11.43 -15.29 -6.06
N SER A 173 10.11 -15.36 -6.17
CA SER A 173 9.42 -16.42 -6.95
C SER A 173 9.55 -16.24 -8.47
N TRP A 174 9.70 -15.00 -8.94
CA TRP A 174 9.84 -14.70 -10.38
C TRP A 174 11.28 -14.79 -10.88
N GLN A 175 12.26 -14.87 -9.97
CA GLN A 175 13.64 -15.07 -10.35
C GLN A 175 13.90 -16.56 -10.65
N PRO A 176 14.71 -16.86 -11.68
CA PRO A 176 15.09 -18.24 -11.95
C PRO A 176 15.87 -18.80 -10.74
N PRO A 177 15.69 -20.09 -10.43
CA PRO A 177 16.41 -20.72 -9.33
C PRO A 177 17.92 -20.54 -9.53
N LYS A 178 18.61 -20.07 -8.49
CA LYS A 178 20.05 -19.88 -8.49
C LYS A 178 20.69 -21.25 -8.79
N LYS A 179 21.48 -21.36 -9.87
CA LYS A 179 22.25 -22.58 -10.14
C LYS A 179 23.13 -22.84 -8.91
N ARG A 180 23.03 -24.04 -8.35
CA ARG A 180 24.02 -24.54 -7.40
C ARG A 180 25.21 -25.01 -8.25
N ASP A 181 26.35 -24.38 -8.05
CA ASP A 181 27.63 -24.83 -8.61
C ASP A 181 28.09 -26.11 -7.91
#